data_AF-A0ABD0P8G0-F1
#
_entry.id   AF-A0ABD0P8G0-F1
#
_cell.length_a   1.000
_cell.length_b   1.000
_cell.length_c   1.000
_cell.angle_alpha   90.00
_cell.angle_beta   90.00
_cell.angle_gamma   90.00
#
_symmetry.space_group_name_H-M   'P 1'
#
loop_
_entity.id
_entity.type
_entity.pdbx_description
1 polymer ?
#
loop_
_entity_poly.entity_id
_entity_poly.type
_entity_poly.pdbx_seq_one_letter_code
_entity_poly.pdbx_strand_id
1 'polypeptide(L)'
;MKYGKNQWSRIASLLHRKSAKQCKARWYEWLDPSIKKTEWSREEEEKLLHLAKLMPTQWRTIAPIIGRTAAQCLEHYEYLL
;
A
#
# COMPACT_ATOMS: atom_id res chain seq x y z
N MET A 1 -11.87 6.81 -14.86
CA MET A 1 -10.72 5.99 -15.31
C MET A 1 -11.05 5.38 -16.68
N LYS A 2 -10.21 5.58 -17.70
CA LYS A 2 -10.47 5.18 -19.10
C LYS A 2 -10.48 3.66 -19.37
N TYR A 3 -9.75 2.86 -18.59
CA TYR A 3 -9.58 1.41 -18.80
C TYR A 3 -9.92 0.53 -17.57
N GLY A 4 -10.37 1.15 -16.47
CA GLY A 4 -10.68 0.46 -15.20
C GLY A 4 -9.46 -0.19 -14.51
N LYS A 5 -9.69 -0.87 -13.38
CA LYS A 5 -8.65 -1.53 -12.56
C LYS A 5 -8.31 -2.97 -13.00
N ASN A 6 -8.86 -3.44 -14.13
CA ASN A 6 -8.70 -4.83 -14.60
C ASN A 6 -7.90 -4.95 -15.91
N GLN A 7 -7.64 -3.85 -16.63
CA GLN A 7 -6.96 -3.85 -17.93
C GLN A 7 -5.49 -3.42 -17.82
N TRP A 8 -4.74 -3.95 -16.84
CA TRP A 8 -3.34 -3.55 -16.60
C TRP A 8 -2.42 -3.79 -17.79
N SER A 9 -2.65 -4.85 -18.59
CA SER A 9 -1.87 -5.11 -19.80
C SER A 9 -2.05 -4.03 -20.86
N ARG A 10 -3.29 -3.52 -21.01
CA ARG A 10 -3.60 -2.42 -21.92
C ARG A 10 -3.05 -1.07 -21.42
N ILE A 11 -3.01 -0.87 -20.11
CA ILE A 11 -2.37 0.30 -19.51
C ILE A 11 -0.85 0.23 -19.73
N ALA A 12 -0.24 -0.93 -19.51
CA ALA A 12 1.19 -1.13 -19.71
C ALA A 12 1.62 -0.95 -21.17
N SER A 13 0.80 -1.36 -22.15
CA SER A 13 1.11 -1.15 -23.58
C SER A 13 1.17 0.32 -23.98
N LEU A 14 0.62 1.23 -23.18
CA LEU A 14 0.70 2.68 -23.39
C LEU A 14 1.94 3.31 -22.72
N LEU A 15 2.67 2.55 -21.92
CA LEU A 15 3.81 3.02 -21.13
C LEU A 15 5.11 2.36 -21.59
N HIS A 16 6.07 3.17 -22.02
CA HIS A 16 7.39 2.68 -22.42
C HIS A 16 8.08 1.99 -21.23
N ARG A 17 8.55 0.76 -21.45
CA ARG A 17 9.34 -0.03 -20.49
C ARG A 17 8.65 -0.24 -19.14
N LYS A 18 7.32 -0.38 -19.10
CA LYS A 18 6.58 -0.76 -17.90
C LYS A 18 5.76 -2.00 -18.15
N SER A 19 5.85 -2.97 -17.24
CA SER A 19 5.02 -4.17 -17.29
C SER A 19 3.67 -3.95 -16.60
N ALA A 20 2.67 -4.77 -16.93
CA ALA A 20 1.38 -4.76 -16.26
C ALA A 20 1.51 -4.93 -14.74
N LYS A 21 2.45 -5.77 -14.28
CA LYS A 21 2.75 -5.98 -12.87
C LYS A 21 3.26 -4.70 -12.20
N GLN A 22 4.17 -3.98 -12.84
CA GLN A 22 4.68 -2.69 -12.33
C GLN A 22 3.59 -1.63 -12.28
N CYS A 23 2.75 -1.54 -13.31
CA CYS A 23 1.62 -0.60 -13.34
C CYS A 23 0.62 -0.88 -12.22
N LYS A 24 0.28 -2.16 -12.01
CA LYS A 24 -0.61 -2.61 -10.95
C LYS A 24 -0.02 -2.27 -9.56
N ALA A 25 1.24 -2.63 -9.31
CA ALA A 25 1.90 -2.34 -8.04
C ALA A 25 1.91 -0.83 -7.75
N ARG A 26 2.35 -0.01 -8.73
CA ARG A 26 2.38 1.44 -8.59
C ARG A 26 1.02 2.04 -8.26
N TRP A 27 -0.06 1.51 -8.85
CA TRP A 27 -1.41 1.96 -8.52
C TRP A 27 -1.76 1.70 -7.06
N TYR A 28 -1.69 0.44 -6.63
CA TYR A 28 -2.13 0.04 -5.29
C TYR A 28 -1.21 0.53 -4.16
N GLU A 29 0.04 0.90 -4.48
CA GLU A 29 0.99 1.41 -3.49
C GLU A 29 1.05 2.93 -3.42
N TRP A 30 0.74 3.66 -4.50
CA TRP A 30 1.00 5.11 -4.56
C TRP A 30 -0.09 5.98 -5.22
N LEU A 31 -0.80 5.45 -6.22
CA LEU A 31 -1.70 6.27 -7.06
C LEU A 31 -3.18 6.10 -6.73
N ASP A 32 -3.59 5.02 -6.06
CA ASP A 32 -4.99 4.86 -5.66
C ASP A 32 -5.39 6.00 -4.72
N PRO A 33 -6.42 6.81 -5.04
CA PRO A 33 -6.84 7.93 -4.19
C PRO A 33 -7.27 7.52 -2.78
N SER A 34 -7.59 6.24 -2.55
CA SER A 34 -7.89 5.72 -1.21
C SER A 34 -6.66 5.61 -0.30
N ILE A 35 -5.45 5.75 -0.85
CA ILE A 35 -4.21 5.69 -0.09
C ILE A 35 -4.05 6.99 0.70
N LYS A 36 -4.08 6.89 2.03
CA LYS A 36 -3.81 8.03 2.91
C LYS A 36 -2.35 8.45 2.79
N LYS A 37 -2.14 9.71 2.43
CA LYS A 37 -0.82 10.37 2.38
C LYS A 37 -0.60 11.37 3.52
N THR A 38 -1.51 11.36 4.49
CA THR A 38 -1.44 12.18 5.69
C THR A 38 -0.45 11.61 6.69
N GLU A 39 -0.08 12.40 7.68
CA GLU A 39 0.75 11.94 8.80
C GLU A 39 0.08 10.78 9.56
N TRP A 40 0.90 10.01 10.29
CA TRP A 40 0.41 8.94 11.15
C TRP A 40 -0.18 9.53 12.41
N SER A 41 -1.39 9.09 12.75
CA SER A 41 -1.99 9.40 14.04
C SER A 41 -1.46 8.45 15.12
N ARG A 42 -1.44 8.90 16.37
CA ARG A 42 -1.02 8.08 17.51
C ARG A 42 -1.83 6.79 17.62
N GLU A 43 -3.13 6.85 17.33
CA GLU A 43 -4.02 5.69 17.32
C GLU A 43 -3.63 4.68 16.22
N GLU A 44 -3.21 5.16 15.03
CA GLU A 44 -2.69 4.31 13.97
C GLU A 44 -1.39 3.62 14.39
N GLU A 45 -0.49 4.34 15.08
CA GLU A 45 0.80 3.81 15.56
C GLU A 45 0.63 2.76 16.66
N GLU A 46 -0.18 3.05 17.67
CA GLU A 46 -0.47 2.09 18.75
C GLU A 46 -1.08 0.81 18.19
N LYS A 47 -1.99 0.93 17.22
CA LYS A 47 -2.59 -0.20 16.52
C LYS A 47 -1.57 -0.95 15.66
N LEU A 48 -0.68 -0.25 14.95
CA LEU A 48 0.39 -0.84 14.14
C LEU A 48 1.31 -1.70 15.00
N LEU A 49 1.83 -1.14 16.09
CA LEU A 49 2.73 -1.84 17.01
C LEU A 49 2.05 -3.04 17.65
N HIS A 50 0.77 -2.92 18.04
CA HIS A 50 0.01 -4.03 18.60
C HIS A 50 -0.17 -5.18 17.59
N LEU A 51 -0.61 -4.86 16.37
CA LEU A 51 -0.84 -5.87 15.32
C LEU A 51 0.47 -6.50 14.83
N ALA A 52 1.56 -5.75 14.76
CA ALA A 52 2.88 -6.28 14.39
C ALA A 52 3.41 -7.31 15.42
N LYS A 53 3.09 -7.14 16.71
CA LYS A 53 3.39 -8.13 17.75
C LYS A 53 2.57 -9.41 17.60
N LEU A 54 1.28 -9.30 17.25
CA LEU A 54 0.38 -10.44 17.09
C LEU A 54 0.60 -11.20 15.77
N MET A 55 0.92 -10.48 14.71
CA MET A 55 1.09 -11.02 13.35
C MET A 55 2.40 -10.52 12.72
N PRO A 56 3.57 -11.02 13.19
CA PRO A 56 4.86 -10.54 12.73
C PRO A 56 4.99 -10.65 11.22
N THR A 57 5.47 -9.57 10.57
CA THR A 57 5.73 -9.47 9.12
C THR A 57 4.49 -9.61 8.20
N GLN A 58 3.28 -9.76 8.74
CA GLN A 58 2.06 -9.96 7.94
C GLN A 58 1.45 -8.62 7.46
N TRP A 59 2.27 -7.76 6.85
CA TRP A 59 1.88 -6.39 6.49
C TRP A 59 0.69 -6.30 5.53
N ARG A 60 0.51 -7.30 4.66
CA ARG A 60 -0.67 -7.38 3.77
C ARG A 60 -1.98 -7.62 4.53
N THR A 61 -1.91 -8.30 5.67
CA THR A 61 -3.06 -8.55 6.56
C THR A 61 -3.29 -7.36 7.48
N ILE A 62 -2.23 -6.72 7.96
CA ILE A 62 -2.28 -5.57 8.88
C ILE A 62 -2.79 -4.30 8.17
N ALA A 63 -2.30 -4.03 6.95
CA ALA A 63 -2.58 -2.82 6.20
C ALA A 63 -4.09 -2.47 6.06
N PRO A 64 -4.97 -3.40 5.65
CA PRO A 64 -6.41 -3.13 5.58
C PRO A 64 -7.04 -2.73 6.92
N ILE A 65 -6.52 -3.23 8.04
CA ILE A 65 -7.05 -2.96 9.40
C ILE A 65 -6.68 -1.54 9.86
N ILE A 66 -5.52 -1.04 9.43
CA ILE A 66 -5.03 0.31 9.71
C ILE A 66 -5.59 1.32 8.69
N GLY A 67 -5.90 0.88 7.47
CA GLY A 67 -6.31 1.74 6.37
C GLY A 67 -5.13 2.45 5.69
N ARG A 68 -3.96 1.80 5.70
CA ARG A 68 -2.72 2.23 5.03
C ARG A 68 -2.24 1.11 4.11
N THR A 69 -1.27 1.34 3.23
CA THR A 69 -0.70 0.27 2.40
C THR A 69 0.28 -0.59 3.20
N ALA A 70 0.55 -1.82 2.73
CA ALA A 70 1.51 -2.71 3.37
C ALA A 70 2.92 -2.10 3.40
N ALA A 71 3.31 -1.37 2.35
CA ALA A 71 4.58 -0.67 2.29
C ALA A 71 4.67 0.44 3.35
N GLN A 72 3.62 1.27 3.48
CA GLN A 72 3.56 2.30 4.52
C GLN A 72 3.66 1.71 5.92
N CYS A 73 2.96 0.59 6.18
CA CYS A 73 2.99 -0.05 7.50
C CYS A 73 4.39 -0.57 7.85
N LEU A 74 5.09 -1.18 6.88
CA LEU A 74 6.46 -1.65 7.08
C LEU A 74 7.41 -0.49 7.36
N GLU A 75 7.41 0.52 6.49
CA GLU A 75 8.28 1.69 6.59
C GLU A 75 8.09 2.44 7.92
N HIS A 76 6.84 2.65 8.33
CA HIS A 76 6.55 3.34 9.58
C HIS A 76 6.89 2.49 10.80
N TYR A 77 6.67 1.17 10.73
CA TYR A 77 7.08 0.27 11.80
C TYR A 77 8.60 0.28 12.01
N GLU A 78 9.38 0.28 10.93
CA GLU A 78 10.85 0.39 10.99
C GLU A 78 11.30 1.74 11.56
N TYR A 79 10.56 2.83 11.30
CA TYR A 79 10.83 4.15 11.88
C TYR A 79 10.57 4.23 13.39
N LEU A 80 9.62 3.43 13.92
CA LEU A 80 9.24 3.42 15.33
C LEU A 80 10.14 2.54 16.22
N LEU A 81 11.08 1.78 15.63
CA LEU A 81 12.04 0.91 16.33
C LEU A 81 13.38 1.62 16.55
#